data_AF-A0A085ZN93-F1
#
_entry.id   AF-A0A085ZN93-F1
#
_cell.length_a   1.000
_cell.length_b   1.000
_cell.length_c   1.000
_cell.angle_alpha   90.00
_cell.angle_beta   90.00
_cell.angle_gamma   90.00
#
_symmetry.space_group_name_H-M   'P 1'
#
loop_
_entity.id
_entity.type
_entity.pdbx_description
1 polymer ?
#
loop_
_entity_poly.entity_id
_entity_poly.type
_entity_poly.pdbx_seq_one_letter_code
_entity_poly.pdbx_strand_id
1 'polypeptide(L)'
;MKKLSFILLAICFAFASCSNDNESTMEEDSARLDKMYDDIVAYTQINSTPCSNPEEWGFIQSQNNSCGGNAGYIAYSKKIDLSILQKKIENYGKAKNSFYIKWGILNDVCQWKAPPTNVECVDGKPKLIFGDLIS
;
A
#
# COMPACT_ATOMS: atom_id res chain seq x y z
N MET A 1 -3.63 -38.56 47.99
CA MET A 1 -3.74 -39.04 46.60
C MET A 1 -4.16 -37.84 45.75
N LYS A 2 -3.22 -36.97 45.38
CA LYS A 2 -2.46 -36.99 44.12
C LYS A 2 -3.36 -36.93 42.87
N LYS A 3 -3.49 -35.70 42.38
CA LYS A 3 -3.38 -35.29 40.97
C LYS A 3 -4.40 -35.88 39.98
N LEU A 4 -5.64 -35.37 40.02
CA LEU A 4 -6.59 -35.57 38.93
C LEU A 4 -7.12 -34.25 38.33
N SER A 5 -6.63 -33.09 38.78
CA SER A 5 -7.08 -31.78 38.28
C SER A 5 -6.15 -31.12 37.25
N PHE A 6 -5.04 -31.74 36.88
CA PHE A 6 -4.03 -31.12 36.00
C PHE A 6 -3.92 -31.73 34.59
N ILE A 7 -4.75 -32.74 34.26
CA ILE A 7 -4.63 -33.46 32.98
C ILE A 7 -5.51 -32.83 31.87
N LEU A 8 -6.50 -32.00 32.21
CA LEU A 8 -7.35 -31.32 31.21
C LEU A 8 -6.75 -30.03 30.63
N LEU A 9 -5.65 -29.51 31.19
CA LEU A 9 -4.94 -28.33 30.65
C LEU A 9 -3.76 -28.68 29.74
N ALA A 10 -3.49 -29.97 29.52
CA ALA A 10 -2.38 -30.45 28.70
C ALA A 10 -2.75 -30.79 27.25
N ILE A 11 -4.04 -30.81 26.91
CA ILE A 11 -4.53 -31.22 25.58
C ILE A 11 -4.74 -30.03 24.63
N CYS A 12 -4.81 -28.79 25.14
CA CYS A 12 -4.94 -27.60 24.30
C CYS A 12 -3.63 -27.14 23.63
N PHE A 13 -2.47 -27.67 24.04
CA PHE A 13 -1.17 -27.31 23.45
C PHE A 13 -0.74 -28.19 22.27
N ALA A 14 -1.53 -29.20 21.90
CA ALA A 14 -1.16 -30.18 20.87
C ALA A 14 -1.63 -29.83 19.44
N PHE A 15 -2.23 -28.66 19.21
CA PHE A 15 -2.59 -28.21 17.85
C PHE A 15 -1.64 -27.17 17.25
N ALA A 16 -0.50 -26.88 17.89
CA ALA A 16 0.63 -26.25 17.19
C ALA A 16 1.35 -27.28 16.30
N SER A 17 0.59 -27.95 15.43
CA SER A 17 1.16 -28.69 14.30
C SER A 17 1.47 -27.67 13.21
N CYS A 18 2.62 -27.00 13.34
CA CYS A 18 3.18 -26.22 12.24
C CYS A 18 3.66 -27.20 11.17
N SER A 19 2.84 -27.41 10.14
CA SER A 19 3.32 -27.94 8.87
C SER A 19 4.37 -26.98 8.34
N ASN A 20 5.56 -27.49 7.98
CA ASN A 20 6.56 -26.72 7.25
C ASN A 20 6.09 -26.55 5.81
N ASP A 21 5.09 -25.70 5.62
CA ASP A 21 4.64 -25.29 4.31
C ASP A 21 5.49 -24.06 3.97
N ASN A 22 6.43 -24.18 3.03
CA ASN A 22 7.27 -23.06 2.54
C ASN A 22 6.44 -21.98 1.79
N GLU A 23 5.13 -21.97 1.96
CA GLU A 23 4.17 -21.04 1.39
C GLU A 23 3.88 -19.95 2.43
N SER A 24 4.09 -18.69 2.05
CA SER A 24 3.73 -17.56 2.90
C SER A 24 2.22 -17.40 3.03
N THR A 25 1.78 -16.92 4.19
CA THR A 25 0.36 -16.66 4.47
C THR A 25 -0.15 -15.40 3.75
N MET A 26 -1.46 -15.22 3.71
CA MET A 26 -2.07 -14.02 3.09
C MET A 26 -1.68 -12.77 3.87
N GLU A 27 -1.62 -12.85 5.19
CA GLU A 27 -1.22 -11.79 6.09
C GLU A 27 0.25 -11.39 5.85
N GLU A 28 1.14 -12.37 5.69
CA GLU A 28 2.56 -12.12 5.39
C GLU A 28 2.74 -11.46 4.03
N ASP A 29 1.98 -11.89 3.02
CA ASP A 29 2.03 -11.30 1.69
C ASP A 29 1.51 -9.86 1.69
N SER A 30 0.39 -9.63 2.38
CA SER A 30 -0.19 -8.28 2.57
C SER A 30 0.81 -7.36 3.29
N ALA A 31 1.45 -7.83 4.36
CA ALA A 31 2.44 -7.05 5.08
C ALA A 31 3.67 -6.69 4.22
N ARG A 32 4.03 -7.53 3.23
CA ARG A 32 5.07 -7.18 2.25
C ARG A 32 4.60 -6.09 1.29
N LEU A 33 3.35 -6.11 0.85
CA LEU A 33 2.77 -5.04 0.04
C LEU A 33 2.73 -3.71 0.79
N ASP A 34 2.33 -3.73 2.07
CA ASP A 34 2.29 -2.53 2.91
C ASP A 34 3.67 -1.90 3.02
N LYS A 35 4.71 -2.71 3.29
CA LYS A 35 6.11 -2.23 3.31
C LYS A 35 6.54 -1.60 1.99
N MET A 36 6.18 -2.21 0.86
CA MET A 36 6.50 -1.65 -0.45
C MET A 36 5.80 -0.31 -0.69
N TYR A 37 4.57 -0.15 -0.18
CA TYR A 37 3.83 1.10 -0.28
C TYR A 37 4.38 2.18 0.66
N ASP A 38 4.73 1.82 1.89
CA ASP A 38 5.41 2.72 2.84
C ASP A 38 6.73 3.23 2.27
N ASP A 39 7.49 2.36 1.60
CA ASP A 39 8.72 2.75 0.89
C ASP A 39 8.46 3.76 -0.24
N ILE A 40 7.33 3.64 -0.95
CA ILE A 40 6.92 4.62 -1.97
C ILE A 40 6.59 5.95 -1.29
N VAL A 41 5.76 5.93 -0.24
CA VAL A 41 5.34 7.13 0.51
C VAL A 41 6.55 7.84 1.10
N ALA A 42 7.47 7.12 1.75
CA ALA A 42 8.70 7.68 2.29
C ALA A 42 9.56 8.28 1.17
N TYR A 43 9.72 7.59 0.05
CA TYR A 43 10.52 8.08 -1.09
C TYR A 43 9.93 9.36 -1.71
N THR A 44 8.61 9.54 -1.72
CA THR A 44 7.97 10.78 -2.21
C THR A 44 8.30 12.02 -1.38
N GLN A 45 8.79 11.82 -0.15
CA GLN A 45 9.04 12.84 0.87
C GLN A 45 7.79 13.60 1.36
N ILE A 46 6.59 13.12 1.04
CA ILE A 46 5.31 13.77 1.39
C ILE A 46 5.15 14.03 2.91
N ASN A 47 5.77 13.19 3.74
CA ASN A 47 5.71 13.30 5.20
C ASN A 47 6.96 13.92 5.84
N SER A 48 8.06 14.07 5.09
CA SER A 48 9.36 14.50 5.63
C SER A 48 9.81 15.88 5.14
N THR A 49 9.23 16.39 4.06
CA THR A 49 9.56 17.68 3.47
C THR A 49 8.36 18.63 3.61
N PRO A 50 8.52 19.79 4.28
CA PRO A 50 7.47 20.80 4.34
C PRO A 50 7.11 21.33 2.95
N CYS A 51 5.83 21.56 2.71
CA CYS A 51 5.31 22.22 1.52
C CYS A 51 5.13 23.71 1.80
N SER A 52 6.00 24.55 1.23
CA SER A 52 5.85 26.01 1.22
C SER A 52 5.65 26.58 -0.19
N ASN A 53 6.10 25.87 -1.22
CA ASN A 53 5.92 26.22 -2.62
C ASN A 53 5.31 25.02 -3.37
N PRO A 54 4.07 25.11 -3.87
CA PRO A 54 3.45 24.00 -4.60
C PRO A 54 4.17 23.64 -5.90
N GLU A 55 4.92 24.57 -6.50
CA GLU A 55 5.70 24.30 -7.72
C GLU A 55 6.85 23.32 -7.49
N GLU A 56 7.30 23.14 -6.24
CA GLU A 56 8.31 22.14 -5.87
C GLU A 56 7.74 20.71 -5.78
N TRP A 57 6.43 20.56 -5.98
CA TRP A 57 5.74 19.27 -5.89
C TRP A 57 5.14 18.88 -7.24
N GLY A 58 5.22 17.59 -7.55
CA GLY A 58 4.50 16.95 -8.65
C GLY A 58 3.51 15.93 -8.12
N PHE A 59 2.75 15.30 -9.01
CA PHE A 59 1.92 14.16 -8.67
C PHE A 59 2.10 13.05 -9.70
N ILE A 60 1.96 11.80 -9.25
CA ILE A 60 2.08 10.62 -10.09
C ILE A 60 1.02 9.60 -9.71
N GLN A 61 0.59 8.80 -10.68
CA GLN A 61 -0.28 7.66 -10.42
C GLN A 61 0.49 6.62 -9.58
N SER A 62 0.02 6.37 -8.36
CA SER A 62 0.70 5.51 -7.37
C SER A 62 0.38 4.02 -7.52
N GLN A 63 -0.66 3.67 -8.28
CA GLN A 63 -1.08 2.30 -8.50
C GLN A 63 -1.36 2.09 -9.98
N ASN A 64 -0.58 1.21 -10.60
CA ASN A 64 -0.77 0.79 -11.97
C ASN A 64 -1.66 -0.47 -11.97
N ASN A 65 -2.89 -0.31 -12.46
CA ASN A 65 -3.83 -1.36 -12.82
C ASN A 65 -4.19 -2.40 -11.76
N SER A 66 -5.30 -2.13 -11.07
CA SER A 66 -6.39 -3.09 -10.92
C SER A 66 -7.56 -2.34 -10.29
N CYS A 67 -8.70 -2.40 -10.96
CA CYS A 67 -10.00 -2.03 -10.46
C CYS A 67 -10.13 -2.28 -8.94
N GLY A 68 -10.05 -1.21 -8.15
CA GLY A 68 -10.11 -1.27 -6.71
C GLY A 68 -10.08 0.15 -6.17
N GLY A 69 -10.97 0.49 -5.23
CA GLY A 69 -11.32 1.86 -4.82
C GLY A 69 -10.20 2.81 -4.40
N ASN A 70 -8.96 2.30 -4.29
CA ASN A 70 -7.72 3.02 -3.99
C ASN A 70 -6.83 3.31 -5.23
N ALA A 71 -7.33 3.20 -6.46
CA ALA A 71 -6.66 3.82 -7.61
C ALA A 71 -6.50 5.33 -7.32
N GLY A 72 -5.26 5.81 -7.26
CA GLY A 72 -4.97 7.13 -6.73
C GLY A 72 -3.64 7.70 -7.17
N TYR A 73 -3.56 9.03 -7.06
CA TYR A 73 -2.37 9.82 -7.28
C TYR A 73 -1.70 10.11 -5.93
N ILE A 74 -0.38 10.23 -5.94
CA ILE A 74 0.42 10.66 -4.79
C ILE A 74 1.24 11.88 -5.18
N ALA A 75 1.32 12.87 -4.28
CA ALA A 75 2.23 13.99 -4.45
C ALA A 75 3.67 13.55 -4.16
N TYR A 76 4.64 14.11 -4.88
CA TYR A 76 6.06 13.87 -4.63
C TYR A 76 6.87 15.14 -4.76
N SER A 77 7.92 15.25 -3.95
CA SER A 77 8.90 16.35 -4.04
C SER A 77 9.65 16.26 -5.37
N LYS A 78 9.72 17.33 -6.16
CA LYS A 78 10.51 17.35 -7.41
C LYS A 78 12.03 17.26 -7.19
N LYS A 79 12.48 17.22 -5.93
CA LYS A 79 13.89 17.04 -5.54
C LYS A 79 14.34 15.57 -5.56
N ILE A 80 13.41 14.62 -5.70
CA ILE A 80 13.72 13.19 -5.78
C ILE A 80 13.90 12.74 -7.24
N ASP A 81 14.52 11.58 -7.44
CA ASP A 81 14.63 10.97 -8.76
C ASP A 81 13.31 10.29 -9.14
N LEU A 82 12.60 10.89 -10.10
CA LEU A 82 11.31 10.41 -10.57
C LEU A 82 11.39 8.99 -11.15
N SER A 83 12.51 8.60 -11.77
CA SER A 83 12.68 7.27 -12.37
C SER A 83 12.71 6.17 -11.30
N ILE A 84 13.33 6.45 -10.14
CA ILE A 84 13.35 5.54 -9.00
C ILE A 84 11.95 5.40 -8.40
N LEU A 85 11.22 6.51 -8.27
CA LEU A 85 9.82 6.47 -7.80
C LEU A 85 8.94 5.64 -8.74
N GLN A 86 9.03 5.88 -10.05
CA GLN A 86 8.33 5.10 -11.07
C GLN A 86 8.65 3.61 -10.96
N LYS A 87 9.92 3.26 -10.76
CA LYS A 87 10.33 1.86 -10.61
C LYS A 87 9.74 1.20 -9.37
N LYS A 88 9.69 1.91 -8.24
CA LYS A 88 9.05 1.42 -7.00
C LYS A 88 7.55 1.17 -7.21
N ILE A 89 6.85 2.11 -7.84
CA ILE A 89 5.42 1.98 -8.18
C ILE A 89 5.17 0.80 -9.12
N GLU A 90 6.00 0.63 -10.15
CA GLU A 90 5.91 -0.50 -11.08
C GLU A 90 6.07 -1.85 -10.36
N ASN A 91 7.09 -1.96 -9.50
CA ASN A 91 7.35 -3.16 -8.72
C ASN A 91 6.20 -3.46 -7.75
N TYR A 92 5.67 -2.43 -7.07
CA TYR A 92 4.49 -2.56 -6.20
C TYR A 92 3.26 -3.06 -6.98
N GLY A 93 2.97 -2.47 -8.14
CA GLY A 93 1.86 -2.90 -9.00
C GLY A 93 1.97 -4.37 -9.42
N LYS A 94 3.16 -4.80 -9.82
CA LYS A 94 3.44 -6.22 -10.14
C LYS A 94 3.22 -7.14 -8.94
N ALA A 95 3.75 -6.78 -7.78
CA ALA A 95 3.61 -7.57 -6.55
C ALA A 95 2.14 -7.66 -6.11
N LYS A 96 1.40 -6.55 -6.16
CA LYS A 96 -0.03 -6.49 -5.83
C LYS A 96 -0.87 -7.34 -6.77
N ASN A 97 -0.60 -7.30 -8.07
CA ASN A 97 -1.27 -8.16 -9.03
C ASN A 97 -0.99 -9.65 -8.76
N SER A 98 0.26 -10.03 -8.47
CA SER A 98 0.60 -11.40 -8.08
C SER A 98 -0.09 -11.84 -6.80
N PHE A 99 -0.21 -10.95 -5.81
CA PHE A 99 -0.96 -11.20 -4.57
C PHE A 99 -2.45 -11.45 -4.86
N TYR A 100 -3.09 -10.62 -5.68
CA TYR A 100 -4.50 -10.82 -6.04
C TYR A 100 -4.75 -12.14 -6.77
N ILE A 101 -3.86 -12.51 -7.70
CA ILE A 101 -3.93 -13.80 -8.40
C ILE A 101 -3.75 -14.96 -7.40
N LYS A 102 -2.74 -14.89 -6.52
CA LYS A 102 -2.43 -15.94 -5.54
C LYS A 102 -3.62 -16.20 -4.60
N TRP A 103 -4.26 -15.15 -4.13
CA TRP A 103 -5.32 -15.24 -3.12
C TRP A 103 -6.75 -15.19 -3.70
N GLY A 104 -6.90 -15.26 -5.02
CA GLY A 104 -8.21 -15.28 -5.68
C GLY A 104 -9.03 -14.02 -5.45
N ILE A 105 -8.38 -12.88 -5.21
CA ILE A 105 -9.04 -11.60 -4.93
C ILE A 105 -9.55 -11.04 -6.26
N LEU A 106 -10.87 -10.92 -6.38
CA LEU A 106 -11.50 -10.29 -7.54
C LEU A 106 -11.22 -8.79 -7.55
N ASN A 107 -10.83 -8.28 -8.71
CA ASN A 107 -10.62 -6.86 -8.96
C ASN A 107 -11.98 -6.17 -9.17
N ASP A 108 -12.61 -5.69 -8.11
CA ASP A 108 -13.88 -4.95 -8.19
C ASP A 108 -13.71 -3.61 -8.94
N VAL A 109 -14.43 -3.47 -10.06
CA VAL A 109 -14.76 -2.23 -10.81
C VAL A 109 -13.67 -1.16 -10.95
N CYS A 110 -13.16 -0.99 -12.18
CA CYS A 110 -12.19 0.05 -12.53
C CYS A 110 -12.90 1.39 -12.54
N GLN A 111 -12.96 2.02 -11.37
CA GLN A 111 -13.35 3.41 -11.27
C GLN A 111 -12.16 4.24 -11.74
N TRP A 112 -12.23 4.65 -13.01
CA TRP A 112 -11.36 5.69 -13.54
C TRP A 112 -11.54 6.95 -12.68
N LYS A 113 -10.48 7.40 -12.03
CA LYS A 113 -10.44 8.71 -11.37
C LYS A 113 -9.69 9.67 -12.27
N ALA A 114 -10.26 10.85 -12.47
CA ALA A 114 -9.57 11.91 -13.20
C ALA A 114 -8.26 12.29 -12.48
N PRO A 115 -7.23 12.69 -13.25
CA PRO A 115 -6.00 13.21 -12.65
C PRO A 115 -6.26 14.48 -11.83
N PRO A 116 -5.43 14.73 -10.80
CA PRO A 116 -5.34 16.04 -10.18
C PRO A 116 -5.04 17.11 -11.23
N THR A 117 -5.54 18.32 -11.00
CA THR A 117 -5.23 19.50 -11.82
C THR A 117 -4.01 20.24 -11.30
N ASN A 118 -3.75 20.24 -9.98
CA ASN A 118 -2.51 20.78 -9.40
C ASN A 118 -2.14 20.12 -8.05
N VAL A 119 -1.05 20.62 -7.46
CA VAL A 119 -0.75 20.49 -6.03
C VAL A 119 -0.89 21.86 -5.37
N GLU A 120 -1.42 21.90 -4.14
CA GLU A 120 -1.40 23.06 -3.24
C GLU A 120 -0.69 22.72 -1.93
N CYS A 121 -0.13 23.72 -1.24
CA CYS A 121 0.41 23.55 0.10
C CYS A 121 -0.65 23.98 1.13
N VAL A 122 -1.21 23.01 1.86
CA VAL A 122 -2.20 23.26 2.93
C VAL A 122 -1.60 22.75 4.24
N ASP A 123 -1.54 23.62 5.26
CA ASP A 123 -0.95 23.32 6.57
C ASP A 123 0.47 22.72 6.49
N GLY A 124 1.27 23.25 5.55
CA GLY A 124 2.64 22.79 5.33
C GLY A 124 2.76 21.43 4.67
N LYS A 125 1.67 20.86 4.14
CA LYS A 125 1.65 19.57 3.44
C LYS A 125 1.14 19.73 2.00
N PRO A 126 1.70 18.97 1.04
CA PRO A 126 1.20 18.99 -0.32
C PRO A 126 -0.16 18.28 -0.38
N LYS A 127 -1.14 18.91 -1.03
CA LYS A 127 -2.49 18.41 -1.22
C LYS A 127 -2.80 18.39 -2.71
N LEU A 128 -3.30 17.26 -3.20
CA LEU A 128 -3.75 17.13 -4.58
C LEU A 128 -5.10 17.83 -4.74
N ILE A 129 -5.18 18.70 -5.75
CA ILE A 129 -6.43 19.37 -6.14
C ILE A 129 -6.97 18.67 -7.37
N PHE A 130 -8.25 18.30 -7.33
CA PHE A 130 -8.96 17.71 -8.45
C PHE A 130 -9.92 18.76 -9.00
N GLY A 131 -10.02 18.87 -10.32
CA GLY A 131 -11.04 19.72 -10.93
C GLY A 131 -12.43 19.14 -10.65
N ASP A 132 -13.42 20.01 -10.48
CA ASP A 132 -14.82 19.59 -10.41
C ASP A 132 -15.18 18.89 -11.72
N LEU A 133 -15.31 17.56 -11.65
CA LEU A 133 -15.98 16.80 -12.69
C LEU A 133 -17.45 17.17 -12.58
N ILE A 134 -17.93 18.06 -13.46
CA ILE A 134 -19.36 18.27 -13.65
C ILE A 134 -19.94 16.89 -13.99
N SER A 135 -20.66 16.32 -13.03
CA SER A 135 -21.41 15.06 -13.15
C SER A 135 -22.62 15.24 -14.04
#